data_AF-A0A1B6LZI8-F1
#
_entry.id   AF-A0A1B6LZI8-F1
#
_cell.length_a   1.000
_cell.length_b   1.000
_cell.length_c   1.000
_cell.angle_alpha   90.00
_cell.angle_beta   90.00
_cell.angle_gamma   90.00
#
_symmetry.space_group_name_H-M   'P 1'
#
loop_
_entity.id
_entity.type
_entity.pdbx_description
1 polymer ?
#
loop_
_entity_poly.entity_id
_entity_poly.type
_entity_poly.pdbx_seq_one_letter_code
_entity_poly.pdbx_strand_id
1 'polypeptide(L)'
;MKPALLLVAVAFGVVLGLPSSSAAPCECSSKKELPARNCGEDDIAYYKRVFSVESSSECSVTKFYKSVFRQYSNEDENAYVRRIDIIFNSVYVNLDCRVNLNRQEFLQKYYQFKFVKNSDEDDEKYFERVLVRKDESEDVYKCKCELLKKFVKKIDWSKVKIEVKSKRGFSLISKIKAKSCGSQEAKQKKKEEKKQSKRSDGSCGCQKKSCGCKNKKKSERAENEKNKEEHEKNQRNLEERNKKHAENEKEVKEREEEHEKNVKKLEKQKKEHAENEKKIKEREEQHKQNEEKIKKREEEHEENVKKVEEQKRQHAENEKKIKQREEEHEKNKKKAEEQKRQHAENEAKIKQREEEHNQNVKKVEEKEKTHNENVQKIEARKIERAANVKKWIQANYRRKSNEDDGSYFKRICSKTVSTDEEYIERMKQVRETFTNLDVWYSEQYLSETRSFYSLVYAKKSTESEE
;
A
#
# COMPACT_ATOMS: atom_id res chain seq x y z
N MET A 1 26.20 59.15 43.78
CA MET A 1 24.76 58.84 43.93
C MET A 1 24.07 59.27 42.65
N LYS A 2 23.27 58.38 42.04
CA LYS A 2 22.73 58.52 40.69
C LYS A 2 21.60 59.57 40.63
N PRO A 3 21.53 60.40 39.58
CA PRO A 3 20.29 60.77 38.90
C PRO A 3 20.17 59.94 37.61
N ALA A 4 19.12 59.90 36.80
CA ALA A 4 17.71 60.25 36.86
C ALA A 4 17.20 59.81 35.47
N LEU A 5 16.12 59.05 35.41
CA LEU A 5 15.41 58.74 34.16
C LEU A 5 14.60 59.98 33.76
N LEU A 6 14.76 60.44 32.52
CA LEU A 6 13.97 61.52 31.94
C LEU A 6 12.99 60.94 30.93
N LEU A 7 11.72 61.08 31.26
CA LEU A 7 10.53 60.69 30.51
C LEU A 7 9.91 62.02 30.03
N VAL A 8 9.70 62.20 28.74
CA VAL A 8 8.87 63.28 28.20
C VAL A 8 7.85 62.69 27.24
N ALA A 9 6.61 63.08 27.49
CA ALA A 9 5.38 62.65 26.86
C ALA A 9 4.79 63.81 26.02
N VAL A 10 4.22 63.43 24.87
CA VAL A 10 2.89 63.81 24.34
C VAL A 10 2.60 65.27 23.89
N ALA A 11 2.11 65.37 22.65
CA ALA A 11 1.01 66.26 22.22
C ALA A 11 0.26 65.57 21.06
N PHE A 12 -0.94 65.02 21.26
CA PHE A 12 -2.29 65.61 21.06
C PHE A 12 -2.72 65.84 19.60
N GLY A 13 -3.82 65.18 19.21
CA GLY A 13 -4.45 65.31 17.89
C GLY A 13 -5.77 64.56 17.72
N VAL A 14 -6.78 64.94 18.51
CA VAL A 14 -8.23 65.03 18.22
C VAL A 14 -9.05 63.78 17.81
N VAL A 15 -10.11 63.61 18.60
CA VAL A 15 -11.23 62.66 18.60
C VAL A 15 -12.34 63.06 17.62
N LEU A 16 -12.97 62.09 16.93
CA LEU A 16 -14.42 62.06 16.64
C LEU A 16 -14.91 60.59 16.53
N GLY A 17 -15.92 60.20 17.34
CA GLY A 17 -16.59 58.88 17.34
C GLY A 17 -17.63 58.74 16.22
N LEU A 18 -18.01 57.54 15.74
CA LEU A 18 -18.86 56.44 16.26
C LEU A 18 -19.04 55.44 15.07
N PRO A 19 -19.75 54.28 15.13
CA PRO A 19 -20.24 53.47 16.24
C PRO A 19 -19.78 51.99 16.18
N SER A 20 -20.07 51.26 17.25
CA SER A 20 -19.96 49.80 17.36
C SER A 20 -20.80 49.07 16.30
N SER A 21 -20.18 48.15 15.56
CA SER A 21 -20.85 47.12 14.77
C SER A 21 -19.96 45.87 14.72
N SER A 22 -20.56 44.75 15.10
CA SER A 22 -20.03 43.40 15.01
C SER A 22 -19.40 43.10 13.65
N ALA A 23 -18.10 42.83 13.62
CA ALA A 23 -17.44 42.17 12.50
C ALA A 23 -16.97 40.79 12.95
N ALA A 24 -17.50 39.79 12.26
CA ALA A 24 -17.12 38.38 12.34
C ALA A 24 -15.60 38.18 12.24
N PRO A 25 -15.06 37.05 12.76
CA PRO A 25 -13.69 36.67 12.47
C PRO A 25 -13.55 36.47 10.97
N CYS A 26 -12.78 37.34 10.33
CA CYS A 26 -12.40 37.20 8.93
C CYS A 26 -11.50 35.95 8.81
N GLU A 27 -12.05 34.86 8.30
CA GLU A 27 -11.27 33.75 7.76
C GLU A 27 -10.69 34.18 6.40
N CYS A 28 -9.67 35.03 6.42
CA CYS A 28 -8.78 35.18 5.28
C CYS A 28 -7.87 33.95 5.17
N SER A 29 -8.44 32.81 4.75
CA SER A 29 -7.66 31.72 4.15
C SER A 29 -7.16 32.22 2.80
N SER A 30 -6.05 32.94 2.80
CA SER A 30 -5.33 33.28 1.57
C SER A 30 -5.00 31.96 0.84
N LYS A 31 -5.65 31.76 -0.31
CA LYS A 31 -5.40 30.59 -1.14
C LYS A 31 -3.94 30.64 -1.57
N LYS A 32 -3.19 29.56 -1.32
CA LYS A 32 -1.77 29.48 -1.70
C LYS A 32 -1.67 29.29 -3.21
N GLU A 33 -0.76 30.03 -3.83
CA GLU A 33 -0.41 29.91 -5.25
C GLU A 33 0.90 29.15 -5.42
N LEU A 34 1.06 28.48 -6.57
CA LEU A 34 2.32 27.89 -6.96
C LEU A 34 3.35 28.98 -7.32
N PRO A 35 4.62 28.84 -6.92
CA PRO A 35 5.67 29.79 -7.30
C PRO A 35 5.85 29.88 -8.82
N ALA A 36 6.28 31.05 -9.31
CA ALA A 36 6.62 31.21 -10.72
C ALA A 36 7.78 30.28 -11.15
N ARG A 37 7.76 29.89 -12.42
CA ARG A 37 8.86 29.15 -13.06
C ARG A 37 10.03 30.07 -13.35
N ASN A 38 11.24 29.55 -13.19
CA ASN A 38 12.43 30.25 -13.65
C ASN A 38 12.53 30.16 -15.18
N CYS A 39 13.20 31.13 -15.80
CA CYS A 39 13.42 31.12 -17.25
C CYS A 39 14.20 29.86 -17.65
N GLY A 40 13.70 29.10 -18.64
CA GLY A 40 14.32 27.86 -19.13
C GLY A 40 14.17 26.65 -18.20
N GLU A 41 13.39 26.74 -17.12
CA GLU A 41 13.21 25.64 -16.17
C GLU A 41 12.20 24.60 -16.69
N ASP A 42 12.64 23.36 -16.83
CA ASP A 42 11.78 22.24 -17.19
C ASP A 42 10.85 21.83 -16.02
N ASP A 43 9.84 21.01 -16.34
CA ASP A 43 8.85 20.56 -15.35
C ASP A 43 9.47 19.80 -14.17
N ILE A 44 10.51 19.00 -14.43
CA ILE A 44 11.15 18.16 -13.41
C ILE A 44 11.92 19.03 -12.44
N ALA A 45 12.76 19.94 -12.95
CA ALA A 45 13.52 20.90 -12.17
C ALA A 45 12.59 21.79 -11.35
N TYR A 46 11.53 22.30 -11.97
CA TYR A 46 10.53 23.12 -11.30
C TYR A 46 9.88 22.38 -10.11
N TYR A 47 9.38 21.17 -10.33
CA TYR A 47 8.70 20.45 -9.26
C TYR A 47 9.64 19.93 -8.17
N LYS A 48 10.90 19.59 -8.48
CA LYS A 48 11.90 19.27 -7.44
C LYS A 48 12.19 20.46 -6.53
N ARG A 49 12.24 21.67 -7.11
CA ARG A 49 12.47 22.91 -6.37
C ARG A 49 11.26 23.30 -5.52
N VAL A 50 10.06 23.18 -6.07
CA VAL A 50 8.82 23.58 -5.38
C VAL A 50 8.42 22.57 -4.31
N PHE A 51 8.67 21.27 -4.54
CA PHE A 51 8.25 20.19 -3.65
C PHE A 51 9.46 19.40 -3.15
N SER A 52 10.16 19.90 -2.14
CA SER A 52 11.27 19.18 -1.51
C SER A 52 10.88 18.56 -0.16
N VAL A 53 11.44 17.40 0.16
CA VAL A 53 11.36 16.82 1.51
C VAL A 53 12.51 17.39 2.34
N GLU A 54 12.20 18.11 3.43
CA GLU A 54 13.22 18.77 4.27
C GLU A 54 13.97 17.75 5.15
N SER A 55 13.31 16.66 5.58
CA SER A 55 13.92 15.59 6.37
C SER A 55 13.11 14.29 6.29
N SER A 56 13.70 13.16 6.69
CA SER A 56 13.01 11.85 6.77
C SER A 56 12.03 11.73 7.94
N SER A 57 11.75 12.82 8.67
CA SER A 57 10.78 12.79 9.77
C SER A 57 9.35 12.68 9.23
N GLU A 58 8.49 11.93 9.94
CA GLU A 58 7.09 11.72 9.51
C GLU A 58 6.33 13.05 9.34
N CYS A 59 6.64 14.05 10.18
CA CYS A 59 6.08 15.39 10.08
C CYS A 59 6.47 16.09 8.77
N SER A 60 7.75 16.00 8.37
CA SER A 60 8.24 16.59 7.11
C SER A 60 7.64 15.87 5.90
N VAL A 61 7.57 14.53 5.93
CA VAL A 61 6.96 13.74 4.86
C VAL A 61 5.46 14.04 4.72
N THR A 62 4.74 14.17 5.84
CA THR A 62 3.32 14.58 5.83
C THR A 62 3.13 15.97 5.26
N LYS A 63 4.00 16.94 5.60
CA LYS A 63 3.97 18.30 5.02
C LYS A 63 4.22 18.25 3.51
N PHE A 64 5.18 17.45 3.06
CA PHE A 64 5.45 17.24 1.65
C PHE A 64 4.22 16.69 0.92
N TYR A 65 3.57 15.64 1.44
CA TYR A 65 2.35 15.09 0.84
C TYR A 65 1.21 16.11 0.78
N LYS A 66 0.99 16.85 1.87
CA LYS A 66 0.00 17.94 1.90
C LYS A 66 0.31 19.03 0.89
N SER A 67 1.58 19.29 0.60
CA SER A 67 2.01 20.26 -0.41
C SER A 67 1.69 19.73 -1.82
N VAL A 68 2.16 18.52 -2.14
CA VAL A 68 1.97 17.89 -3.46
C VAL A 68 0.48 17.74 -3.80
N PHE A 69 -0.36 17.28 -2.88
CA PHE A 69 -1.76 16.98 -3.17
C PHE A 69 -2.73 18.13 -2.91
N ARG A 70 -2.24 19.29 -2.47
CA ARG A 70 -3.04 20.52 -2.38
C ARG A 70 -3.36 21.01 -3.78
N GLN A 71 -4.62 21.44 -3.98
CA GLN A 71 -4.96 22.25 -5.15
C GLN A 71 -4.69 23.73 -4.83
N TYR A 72 -3.89 24.38 -5.67
CA TYR A 72 -3.51 25.79 -5.56
C TYR A 72 -4.54 26.69 -6.27
N SER A 73 -4.60 27.98 -5.92
CA SER A 73 -5.61 28.90 -6.49
C SER A 73 -5.43 29.16 -7.98
N ASN A 74 -4.21 29.07 -8.47
CA ASN A 74 -3.85 29.33 -9.86
C ASN A 74 -3.88 28.07 -10.74
N GLU A 75 -4.51 26.97 -10.29
CA GLU A 75 -4.68 25.76 -11.09
C GLU A 75 -6.14 25.28 -11.15
N ASP A 76 -6.59 24.95 -12.35
CA ASP A 76 -7.85 24.22 -12.56
C ASP A 76 -7.68 22.71 -12.27
N GLU A 77 -8.77 21.94 -12.37
CA GLU A 77 -8.76 20.51 -12.09
C GLU A 77 -7.81 19.71 -13.01
N ASN A 78 -7.71 20.11 -14.28
CA ASN A 78 -6.85 19.44 -15.25
C ASN A 78 -5.37 19.77 -15.01
N ALA A 79 -5.05 21.02 -14.68
CA ALA A 79 -3.72 21.47 -14.30
C ALA A 79 -3.23 20.77 -13.03
N TYR A 80 -4.11 20.62 -12.03
CA TYR A 80 -3.84 19.84 -10.81
C TYR A 80 -3.49 18.39 -11.13
N VAL A 81 -4.30 17.71 -11.97
CA VAL A 81 -4.05 16.31 -12.36
C VAL A 81 -2.75 16.18 -13.16
N ARG A 82 -2.50 17.06 -14.15
CA ARG A 82 -1.27 17.06 -14.95
C ARG A 82 -0.02 17.21 -14.07
N ARG A 83 -0.06 18.14 -13.11
CA ARG A 83 1.03 18.34 -12.16
C ARG A 83 1.32 17.08 -11.36
N ILE A 84 0.30 16.45 -10.79
CA ILE A 84 0.48 15.22 -10.03
C ILE A 84 0.99 14.08 -10.94
N ASP A 85 0.53 13.99 -12.18
CA ASP A 85 1.03 13.01 -13.15
C ASP A 85 2.51 13.17 -13.45
N ILE A 86 2.98 14.40 -13.65
CA ILE A 86 4.41 14.67 -13.84
C ILE A 86 5.19 14.30 -12.59
N ILE A 87 4.69 14.71 -11.42
CA ILE A 87 5.32 14.38 -10.13
C ILE A 87 5.45 12.86 -9.96
N PHE A 88 4.40 12.12 -10.29
CA PHE A 88 4.35 10.67 -10.19
C PHE A 88 5.15 9.91 -11.23
N ASN A 89 5.26 10.42 -12.46
CA ASN A 89 5.87 9.67 -13.55
C ASN A 89 7.32 10.09 -13.81
N SER A 90 7.70 11.30 -13.42
CA SER A 90 9.00 11.89 -13.79
C SER A 90 9.80 12.40 -12.59
N VAL A 91 9.16 12.94 -11.55
CA VAL A 91 9.87 13.59 -10.43
C VAL A 91 10.17 12.61 -9.30
N TYR A 92 9.14 11.94 -8.81
CA TYR A 92 9.17 11.02 -7.67
C TYR A 92 8.41 9.74 -8.03
N VAL A 93 9.01 8.94 -8.92
CA VAL A 93 8.41 7.71 -9.47
C VAL A 93 8.01 6.70 -8.39
N ASN A 94 8.74 6.70 -7.27
CA ASN A 94 8.58 5.74 -6.17
C ASN A 94 7.81 6.32 -4.97
N LEU A 95 6.88 7.26 -5.18
CA LEU A 95 6.04 7.79 -4.11
C LEU A 95 5.16 6.69 -3.49
N ASP A 96 5.36 6.44 -2.20
CA ASP A 96 4.78 5.31 -1.49
C ASP A 96 3.27 5.46 -1.21
N CYS A 97 2.69 6.65 -1.35
CA CYS A 97 1.26 6.90 -1.09
C CYS A 97 0.29 6.02 -1.90
N ARG A 98 0.73 5.43 -3.02
CA ARG A 98 -0.08 4.48 -3.82
C ARG A 98 -0.27 3.12 -3.13
N VAL A 99 0.69 2.73 -2.28
CA VAL A 99 0.70 1.44 -1.59
C VAL A 99 0.54 1.58 -0.08
N ASN A 100 1.02 2.68 0.50
CA ASN A 100 0.98 2.96 1.93
C ASN A 100 -0.41 3.45 2.37
N LEU A 101 -1.14 2.58 3.06
CA LEU A 101 -2.51 2.82 3.54
C LEU A 101 -2.66 4.14 4.32
N ASN A 102 -1.66 4.51 5.12
CA ASN A 102 -1.70 5.71 5.97
C ASN A 102 -1.64 7.01 5.17
N ARG A 103 -1.26 6.95 3.89
CA ARG A 103 -1.05 8.11 3.02
C ARG A 103 -2.00 8.13 1.82
N GLN A 104 -2.87 7.14 1.70
CA GLN A 104 -3.82 7.06 0.60
C GLN A 104 -4.86 8.19 0.61
N GLU A 105 -5.16 8.78 1.77
CA GLU A 105 -6.13 9.87 1.88
C GLU A 105 -5.79 11.07 0.99
N PHE A 106 -4.50 11.35 0.78
CA PHE A 106 -4.04 12.42 -0.10
C PHE A 106 -4.42 12.18 -1.57
N LEU A 107 -4.62 10.92 -1.98
CA LEU A 107 -4.96 10.54 -3.35
C LEU A 107 -6.43 10.79 -3.69
N GLN A 108 -7.30 11.00 -2.70
CA GLN A 108 -8.74 11.04 -2.92
C GLN A 108 -9.14 12.05 -4.00
N LYS A 109 -8.68 13.29 -3.88
CA LYS A 109 -9.01 14.38 -4.82
C LYS A 109 -8.43 14.12 -6.21
N TYR A 110 -7.18 13.66 -6.27
CA TYR A 110 -6.52 13.29 -7.52
C TYR A 110 -7.27 12.18 -8.26
N TYR A 111 -7.69 11.11 -7.59
CA TYR A 111 -8.45 10.04 -8.22
C TYR A 111 -9.84 10.50 -8.69
N GLN A 112 -10.51 11.36 -7.91
CA GLN A 112 -11.81 11.91 -8.26
C GLN A 112 -11.76 12.75 -9.54
N PHE A 113 -10.71 13.57 -9.71
CA PHE A 113 -10.55 14.40 -10.91
C PHE A 113 -10.00 13.60 -12.09
N LYS A 114 -8.96 12.79 -11.89
CA LYS A 114 -8.32 12.04 -12.97
C LYS A 114 -9.23 11.00 -13.62
N PHE A 115 -10.06 10.34 -12.81
CA PHE A 115 -10.92 9.24 -13.25
C PHE A 115 -12.40 9.60 -13.19
N VAL A 116 -12.71 10.91 -13.32
CA VAL A 116 -14.08 11.35 -13.53
C VAL A 116 -14.64 10.73 -14.80
N LYS A 117 -15.92 10.39 -14.78
CA LYS A 117 -16.65 9.90 -15.95
C LYS A 117 -17.13 11.10 -16.77
N ASN A 118 -16.86 11.08 -18.07
CA ASN A 118 -17.29 12.16 -18.95
C ASN A 118 -18.80 12.08 -19.19
N SER A 119 -19.44 13.21 -19.47
CA SER A 119 -20.89 13.28 -19.65
C SER A 119 -21.41 12.48 -20.86
N ASP A 120 -20.57 12.30 -21.87
CA ASP A 120 -20.82 11.60 -23.13
C ASP A 120 -20.36 10.13 -23.12
N GLU A 121 -19.78 9.67 -22.01
CA GLU A 121 -19.21 8.34 -21.88
C GLU A 121 -20.22 7.39 -21.23
N ASP A 122 -20.41 6.20 -21.81
CA ASP A 122 -21.19 5.12 -21.18
C ASP A 122 -20.32 4.33 -20.16
N ASP A 123 -20.91 3.39 -19.44
CA ASP A 123 -20.16 2.61 -18.43
C ASP A 123 -19.07 1.73 -19.06
N GLU A 124 -19.30 1.21 -20.27
CA GLU A 124 -18.34 0.33 -20.94
C GLU A 124 -17.09 1.11 -21.37
N LYS A 125 -17.28 2.24 -22.05
CA LYS A 125 -16.20 3.14 -22.44
C LYS A 125 -15.42 3.67 -21.23
N TYR A 126 -16.13 4.00 -20.15
CA TYR A 126 -15.52 4.42 -18.89
C TYR A 126 -14.60 3.35 -18.31
N PHE A 127 -15.11 2.12 -18.15
CA PHE A 127 -14.30 1.04 -17.60
C PHE A 127 -13.14 0.68 -18.54
N GLU A 128 -13.33 0.73 -19.85
CA GLU A 128 -12.27 0.51 -20.83
C GLU A 128 -11.15 1.53 -20.68
N ARG A 129 -11.47 2.83 -20.57
CA ARG A 129 -10.47 3.88 -20.37
C ARG A 129 -9.71 3.75 -19.05
N VAL A 130 -10.39 3.38 -17.97
CA VAL A 130 -9.85 3.45 -16.60
C VAL A 130 -9.18 2.14 -16.15
N LEU A 131 -9.74 0.98 -16.53
CA LEU A 131 -9.36 -0.33 -16.04
C LEU A 131 -8.53 -1.16 -17.04
N VAL A 132 -8.36 -0.72 -18.29
CA VAL A 132 -7.41 -1.40 -19.18
C VAL A 132 -6.00 -1.35 -18.58
N ARG A 133 -5.37 -2.53 -18.48
CA ARG A 133 -4.01 -2.66 -17.97
C ARG A 133 -3.02 -2.14 -19.01
N LYS A 134 -2.04 -1.40 -18.51
CA LYS A 134 -0.85 -1.01 -19.28
C LYS A 134 0.31 -1.92 -18.92
N ASP A 135 1.53 -1.41 -18.99
CA ASP A 135 2.78 -2.11 -18.63
C ASP A 135 3.00 -2.22 -17.10
N GLU A 136 1.92 -2.18 -16.33
CA GLU A 136 1.93 -2.21 -14.86
C GLU A 136 1.81 -3.64 -14.31
N SER A 137 2.52 -3.93 -13.21
CA SER A 137 2.50 -5.25 -12.56
C SER A 137 1.13 -5.60 -12.00
N GLU A 138 0.89 -6.89 -11.74
CA GLU A 138 -0.39 -7.37 -11.19
C GLU A 138 -0.75 -6.71 -9.85
N ASP A 139 0.22 -6.55 -8.96
CA ASP A 139 0.02 -5.91 -7.65
C ASP A 139 -0.29 -4.41 -7.78
N VAL A 140 0.44 -3.70 -8.65
CA VAL A 140 0.21 -2.26 -8.91
C VAL A 140 -1.18 -2.04 -9.49
N TYR A 141 -1.59 -2.88 -10.44
CA TYR A 141 -2.93 -2.82 -11.03
C TYR A 141 -4.02 -3.10 -9.98
N LYS A 142 -3.82 -4.11 -9.13
CA LYS A 142 -4.76 -4.44 -8.06
C LYS A 142 -4.93 -3.27 -7.09
N CYS A 143 -3.83 -2.67 -6.61
CA CYS A 143 -3.88 -1.48 -5.75
C CYS A 143 -4.60 -0.30 -6.43
N LYS A 144 -4.32 -0.04 -7.72
CA LYS A 144 -5.02 0.99 -8.50
C LYS A 144 -6.54 0.76 -8.51
N CYS A 145 -6.98 -0.48 -8.74
CA CYS A 145 -8.41 -0.83 -8.75
C CYS A 145 -9.07 -0.65 -7.37
N GLU A 146 -8.38 -1.01 -6.29
CA GLU A 146 -8.87 -0.82 -4.92
C GLU A 146 -9.04 0.68 -4.58
N LEU A 147 -8.06 1.51 -4.96
CA LEU A 147 -8.13 2.97 -4.78
C LEU A 147 -9.25 3.60 -5.60
N LEU A 148 -9.46 3.15 -6.83
CA LEU A 148 -10.58 3.58 -7.68
C LEU A 148 -11.93 3.28 -7.02
N LYS A 149 -12.14 2.05 -6.54
CA LYS A 149 -13.36 1.67 -5.81
C LYS A 149 -13.56 2.50 -4.54
N LYS A 150 -12.47 2.83 -3.84
CA LYS A 150 -12.50 3.61 -2.59
C LYS A 150 -12.90 5.07 -2.82
N PHE A 151 -12.35 5.72 -3.85
CA PHE A 151 -12.46 7.17 -4.03
C PHE A 151 -13.46 7.61 -5.10
N VAL A 152 -13.71 6.80 -6.13
CA VAL A 152 -14.63 7.11 -7.23
C VAL A 152 -15.99 6.48 -6.96
N LYS A 153 -16.74 7.06 -6.02
CA LYS A 153 -18.02 6.52 -5.53
C LYS A 153 -19.22 6.75 -6.45
N LYS A 154 -19.10 7.66 -7.42
CA LYS A 154 -20.19 8.02 -8.36
C LYS A 154 -20.45 6.95 -9.45
N ILE A 155 -19.64 5.89 -9.48
CA ILE A 155 -19.70 4.82 -10.47
C ILE A 155 -20.22 3.54 -9.83
N ASP A 156 -21.07 2.82 -10.56
CA ASP A 156 -21.59 1.54 -10.13
C ASP A 156 -20.57 0.42 -10.39
N TRP A 157 -19.71 0.18 -9.40
CA TRP A 157 -18.68 -0.87 -9.44
C TRP A 157 -19.25 -2.29 -9.43
N SER A 158 -20.56 -2.48 -9.21
CA SER A 158 -21.18 -3.82 -9.26
C SER A 158 -21.32 -4.37 -10.68
N LYS A 159 -21.19 -3.51 -11.71
CA LYS A 159 -21.27 -3.89 -13.12
C LYS A 159 -19.98 -4.47 -13.68
N VAL A 160 -18.90 -4.51 -12.90
CA VAL A 160 -17.57 -4.88 -13.37
C VAL A 160 -16.90 -5.87 -12.45
N LYS A 161 -16.33 -6.92 -13.04
CA LYS A 161 -15.45 -7.87 -12.37
C LYS A 161 -14.01 -7.57 -12.76
N ILE A 162 -13.15 -7.32 -11.77
CA ILE A 162 -11.73 -7.04 -12.00
C ILE A 162 -10.98 -8.34 -12.26
N GLU A 163 -10.21 -8.39 -13.33
CA GLU A 163 -9.43 -9.54 -13.77
C GLU A 163 -7.95 -9.19 -13.79
N VAL A 164 -7.26 -9.43 -12.67
CA VAL A 164 -5.87 -8.99 -12.49
C VAL A 164 -4.94 -9.59 -13.55
N LYS A 165 -5.17 -10.82 -14.00
CA LYS A 165 -4.33 -11.53 -14.98
C LYS A 165 -4.64 -11.20 -16.45
N SER A 166 -5.77 -10.56 -16.73
CA SER A 166 -6.21 -10.27 -18.09
C SER A 166 -5.58 -8.98 -18.59
N LYS A 167 -5.12 -8.92 -19.86
CA LYS A 167 -4.65 -7.66 -20.48
C LYS A 167 -5.74 -6.58 -20.50
N ARG A 168 -7.00 -6.99 -20.64
CA ARG A 168 -8.15 -6.07 -20.56
C ARG A 168 -8.38 -5.57 -19.14
N GLY A 169 -7.94 -6.31 -18.12
CA GLY A 169 -8.01 -5.93 -16.70
C GLY A 169 -9.38 -6.09 -16.05
N PHE A 170 -10.46 -6.28 -16.83
CA PHE A 170 -11.82 -6.43 -16.31
C PHE A 170 -12.76 -7.14 -17.31
N SER A 171 -13.92 -7.59 -16.81
CA SER A 171 -15.07 -8.06 -17.58
C SER A 171 -16.36 -7.42 -17.08
N LEU A 172 -17.27 -7.04 -17.98
CA LEU A 172 -18.58 -6.50 -17.59
C LEU A 172 -19.52 -7.63 -17.17
N ILE A 173 -20.22 -7.42 -16.06
CA ILE A 173 -21.27 -8.33 -15.58
C ILE A 173 -22.54 -7.93 -16.32
N SER A 174 -22.79 -8.54 -17.49
CA SER A 174 -24.07 -8.37 -18.19
C SER A 174 -25.20 -8.82 -17.26
N LYS A 175 -26.18 -7.95 -17.01
CA LYS A 175 -27.45 -8.37 -16.39
C LYS A 175 -28.04 -9.48 -17.26
N ILE A 176 -28.05 -10.71 -16.74
CA ILE A 176 -28.80 -11.81 -17.34
C ILE A 176 -30.26 -11.36 -17.37
N LYS A 177 -30.70 -10.84 -18.51
CA LYS A 177 -32.12 -10.71 -18.83
C LYS A 177 -32.64 -12.11 -19.08
N ALA A 178 -33.57 -12.55 -18.25
CA ALA A 178 -34.44 -13.67 -18.53
C ALA A 178 -35.12 -13.47 -19.89
N LYS A 179 -34.85 -14.40 -20.82
CA LYS A 179 -35.57 -14.72 -22.07
C LYS A 179 -34.77 -15.86 -22.71
N SER A 180 -35.29 -16.89 -23.35
CA SER A 180 -36.61 -17.49 -23.57
C SER A 180 -36.36 -18.48 -24.71
N CYS A 181 -37.05 -19.63 -24.73
CA CYS A 181 -37.18 -20.53 -25.89
C CYS A 181 -35.92 -21.37 -26.22
N GLY A 182 -35.95 -22.68 -26.47
CA GLY A 182 -37.05 -23.63 -26.59
C GLY A 182 -36.62 -24.86 -27.42
N SER A 183 -37.42 -25.94 -27.33
CA SER A 183 -37.46 -27.19 -28.12
C SER A 183 -36.29 -28.19 -27.89
N GLN A 184 -36.47 -29.52 -27.84
CA GLN A 184 -37.42 -30.44 -28.52
C GLN A 184 -37.92 -31.54 -27.55
N GLU A 185 -39.22 -31.83 -27.43
CA GLU A 185 -40.02 -32.84 -28.16
C GLU A 185 -39.41 -34.25 -28.32
N ALA A 186 -40.02 -35.30 -27.73
CA ALA A 186 -40.92 -36.25 -28.44
C ALA A 186 -41.10 -37.65 -27.78
N LYS A 187 -42.38 -37.99 -27.48
CA LYS A 187 -43.17 -39.22 -27.81
C LYS A 187 -42.77 -40.64 -27.33
N GLN A 188 -43.73 -41.32 -26.67
CA GLN A 188 -44.45 -42.59 -27.08
C GLN A 188 -45.51 -42.96 -26.00
N LYS A 189 -46.85 -43.02 -26.24
CA LYS A 189 -47.73 -44.10 -26.80
C LYS A 189 -47.48 -45.49 -26.14
N LYS A 190 -48.43 -46.35 -25.68
CA LYS A 190 -49.82 -46.69 -26.10
C LYS A 190 -50.44 -47.79 -25.16
N LYS A 191 -51.79 -47.77 -24.95
CA LYS A 191 -52.85 -48.83 -25.01
C LYS A 191 -52.77 -50.18 -24.21
N GLU A 192 -53.80 -50.53 -23.39
CA GLU A 192 -54.99 -51.44 -23.64
C GLU A 192 -54.60 -52.96 -23.75
N GLU A 193 -55.29 -54.03 -23.31
CA GLU A 193 -56.70 -54.33 -22.95
C GLU A 193 -56.85 -55.82 -22.44
N LYS A 194 -57.85 -56.08 -21.58
CA LYS A 194 -58.88 -57.18 -21.55
C LYS A 194 -58.63 -58.72 -21.36
N LYS A 195 -59.61 -59.27 -20.59
CA LYS A 195 -60.39 -60.55 -20.67
C LYS A 195 -59.81 -61.85 -20.05
N GLN A 196 -60.57 -62.87 -19.60
CA GLN A 196 -61.92 -63.11 -19.01
C GLN A 196 -62.12 -64.66 -18.95
N SER A 197 -62.93 -65.15 -17.99
CA SER A 197 -63.72 -66.42 -18.06
C SER A 197 -62.94 -67.75 -17.84
N LYS A 198 -63.50 -68.87 -17.37
CA LYS A 198 -64.80 -69.35 -16.85
C LYS A 198 -64.58 -70.85 -16.53
N ARG A 199 -65.24 -71.44 -15.52
CA ARG A 199 -66.19 -72.58 -15.65
C ARG A 199 -66.50 -73.24 -14.32
N SER A 200 -67.80 -73.32 -14.08
CA SER A 200 -68.58 -74.09 -13.11
C SER A 200 -69.01 -75.43 -13.72
N ASP A 201 -69.65 -76.24 -12.86
CA ASP A 201 -70.64 -77.28 -13.12
C ASP A 201 -70.17 -78.74 -13.27
N GLY A 202 -70.84 -79.60 -12.49
CA GLY A 202 -70.70 -81.05 -12.50
C GLY A 202 -71.54 -81.77 -11.44
N SER A 203 -72.84 -81.48 -11.39
CA SER A 203 -73.87 -82.25 -10.66
C SER A 203 -74.31 -83.46 -11.49
N CYS A 204 -74.45 -84.64 -10.88
CA CYS A 204 -75.17 -85.78 -11.44
C CYS A 204 -75.59 -86.75 -10.33
N GLY A 205 -76.90 -86.86 -10.11
CA GLY A 205 -77.52 -87.96 -9.37
C GLY A 205 -78.17 -88.95 -10.33
N CYS A 206 -78.30 -90.22 -9.92
CA CYS A 206 -79.27 -91.13 -10.54
C CYS A 206 -79.75 -92.20 -9.55
N GLN A 207 -81.03 -92.54 -9.67
CA GLN A 207 -81.84 -93.32 -8.74
C GLN A 207 -81.96 -94.81 -9.13
N LYS A 208 -82.18 -95.63 -8.10
CA LYS A 208 -83.02 -96.85 -7.95
C LYS A 208 -83.64 -97.52 -9.20
N LYS A 209 -83.58 -98.88 -9.19
CA LYS A 209 -84.62 -99.94 -9.40
C LYS A 209 -83.91 -101.20 -9.96
N SER A 210 -84.29 -102.47 -9.79
CA SER A 210 -85.39 -103.19 -9.12
C SER A 210 -85.24 -104.71 -9.41
N CYS A 211 -85.80 -105.59 -8.53
CA CYS A 211 -86.37 -106.96 -8.71
C CYS A 211 -85.59 -108.08 -9.48
N GLY A 212 -85.73 -109.39 -9.21
CA GLY A 212 -86.60 -110.20 -8.34
C GLY A 212 -86.43 -111.74 -8.59
N CYS A 213 -87.33 -112.55 -7.98
CA CYS A 213 -87.62 -114.00 -8.12
C CYS A 213 -86.84 -115.01 -7.23
N LYS A 214 -87.39 -116.18 -6.83
CA LYS A 214 -88.61 -116.63 -6.09
C LYS A 214 -88.54 -118.17 -5.97
N ASN A 215 -89.15 -118.74 -4.91
CA ASN A 215 -89.49 -120.17 -4.64
C ASN A 215 -88.37 -121.02 -4.01
N LYS A 216 -88.58 -121.90 -3.02
CA LYS A 216 -89.68 -122.87 -2.81
C LYS A 216 -89.69 -123.40 -1.33
N LYS A 217 -90.89 -123.65 -0.78
CA LYS A 217 -91.31 -124.40 0.45
C LYS A 217 -90.49 -125.71 0.72
N LYS A 218 -90.36 -126.33 1.92
CA LYS A 218 -91.25 -126.59 3.08
C LYS A 218 -90.46 -127.41 4.16
N SER A 219 -90.75 -127.25 5.47
CA SER A 219 -90.70 -128.24 6.60
C SER A 219 -90.11 -127.62 7.90
N GLU A 220 -90.90 -126.93 8.72
CA GLU A 220 -91.68 -127.43 9.88
C GLU A 220 -90.86 -127.90 11.11
N ARG A 221 -90.65 -126.92 12.02
CA ARG A 221 -91.15 -126.95 13.41
C ARG A 221 -90.42 -127.84 14.44
N ALA A 222 -89.10 -127.65 14.56
CA ALA A 222 -88.33 -127.86 15.80
C ALA A 222 -87.08 -126.93 15.93
N GLU A 223 -86.78 -126.15 14.89
CA GLU A 223 -85.61 -125.24 14.78
C GLU A 223 -85.95 -123.77 15.09
N ASN A 224 -87.24 -123.45 15.25
CA ASN A 224 -87.76 -122.08 15.46
C ASN A 224 -87.54 -121.51 16.86
N GLU A 225 -87.15 -122.32 17.84
CA GLU A 225 -86.86 -121.84 19.20
C GLU A 225 -85.37 -121.49 19.36
N LYS A 226 -84.46 -122.28 18.75
CA LYS A 226 -83.03 -121.94 18.62
C LYS A 226 -82.79 -120.72 17.71
N ASN A 227 -83.50 -120.62 16.59
CA ASN A 227 -83.38 -119.45 15.71
C ASN A 227 -83.95 -118.17 16.32
N LYS A 228 -84.91 -118.27 17.27
CA LYS A 228 -85.42 -117.11 17.99
C LYS A 228 -84.43 -116.61 19.03
N GLU A 229 -83.79 -117.50 19.80
CA GLU A 229 -82.71 -117.14 20.72
C GLU A 229 -81.47 -116.61 19.99
N GLU A 230 -81.12 -117.20 18.83
CA GLU A 230 -80.01 -116.73 18.00
C GLU A 230 -80.32 -115.37 17.32
N HIS A 231 -81.56 -115.14 16.90
CA HIS A 231 -82.02 -113.86 16.40
C HIS A 231 -82.03 -112.79 17.50
N GLU A 232 -82.47 -113.10 18.72
CA GLU A 232 -82.42 -112.17 19.84
C GLU A 232 -81.00 -111.87 20.29
N LYS A 233 -80.09 -112.87 20.25
CA LYS A 233 -78.67 -112.67 20.55
C LYS A 233 -77.97 -111.84 19.48
N ASN A 234 -78.28 -112.07 18.20
CA ASN A 234 -77.80 -111.25 17.09
C ASN A 234 -78.37 -109.83 17.14
N GLN A 235 -79.62 -109.66 17.57
CA GLN A 235 -80.24 -108.36 17.75
C GLN A 235 -79.60 -107.58 18.91
N ARG A 236 -79.31 -108.23 20.05
CA ARG A 236 -78.55 -107.60 21.15
C ARG A 236 -77.12 -107.25 20.74
N ASN A 237 -76.44 -108.14 20.01
CA ASN A 237 -75.10 -107.84 19.47
C ASN A 237 -75.13 -106.68 18.47
N LEU A 238 -76.18 -106.59 17.64
CA LEU A 238 -76.37 -105.49 16.70
C LEU A 238 -76.64 -104.17 17.45
N GLU A 239 -77.47 -104.20 18.49
CA GLU A 239 -77.73 -103.03 19.33
C GLU A 239 -76.48 -102.57 20.08
N GLU A 240 -75.68 -103.49 20.64
CA GLU A 240 -74.42 -103.15 21.30
C GLU A 240 -73.40 -102.60 20.29
N ARG A 241 -73.34 -103.17 19.09
CA ARG A 241 -72.47 -102.70 18.00
C ARG A 241 -72.91 -101.33 17.48
N ASN A 242 -74.21 -101.08 17.38
CA ASN A 242 -74.77 -99.78 17.02
C ASN A 242 -74.52 -98.74 18.13
N LYS A 243 -74.57 -99.15 19.40
CA LYS A 243 -74.23 -98.28 20.53
C LYS A 243 -72.75 -97.90 20.51
N LYS A 244 -71.84 -98.87 20.30
CA LYS A 244 -70.40 -98.62 20.10
C LYS A 244 -70.13 -97.78 18.84
N HIS A 245 -70.88 -97.98 17.76
CA HIS A 245 -70.73 -97.17 16.55
C HIS A 245 -71.17 -95.72 16.78
N ALA A 246 -72.26 -95.51 17.51
CA ALA A 246 -72.72 -94.18 17.89
C ALA A 246 -71.75 -93.47 18.85
N GLU A 247 -71.09 -94.22 19.73
CA GLU A 247 -70.06 -93.71 20.64
C GLU A 247 -68.76 -93.35 19.88
N ASN A 248 -68.31 -94.21 18.98
CA ASN A 248 -67.19 -93.92 18.07
C ASN A 248 -67.50 -92.73 17.15
N GLU A 249 -68.74 -92.57 16.68
CA GLU A 249 -69.14 -91.43 15.85
C GLU A 249 -69.09 -90.11 16.64
N LYS A 250 -69.40 -90.13 17.95
CA LYS A 250 -69.21 -88.98 18.83
C LYS A 250 -67.74 -88.66 19.03
N GLU A 251 -66.89 -89.66 19.30
CA GLU A 251 -65.44 -89.44 19.41
C GLU A 251 -64.83 -88.89 18.12
N VAL A 252 -65.29 -89.36 16.95
CA VAL A 252 -64.82 -88.86 15.65
C VAL A 252 -65.23 -87.39 15.49
N LYS A 253 -66.45 -87.01 15.84
CA LYS A 253 -66.90 -85.61 15.79
C LYS A 253 -66.11 -84.71 16.75
N GLU A 254 -65.84 -85.17 17.97
CA GLU A 254 -65.01 -84.42 18.92
C GLU A 254 -63.56 -84.24 18.41
N ARG A 255 -62.97 -85.28 17.80
CA ARG A 255 -61.64 -85.19 17.17
C ARG A 255 -61.63 -84.30 15.93
N GLU A 256 -62.70 -84.28 15.14
CA GLU A 256 -62.85 -83.38 14.00
C GLU A 256 -62.91 -81.92 14.45
N GLU A 257 -63.66 -81.62 15.52
CA GLU A 257 -63.69 -80.27 16.12
C GLU A 257 -62.35 -79.85 16.72
N GLU A 258 -61.62 -80.76 17.38
CA GLU A 258 -60.28 -80.51 17.89
C GLU A 258 -59.27 -80.27 16.75
N HIS A 259 -59.36 -81.07 15.69
CA HIS A 259 -58.55 -80.90 14.48
C HIS A 259 -58.83 -79.53 13.83
N GLU A 260 -60.09 -79.12 13.72
CA GLU A 260 -60.44 -77.80 13.18
C GLU A 260 -59.86 -76.65 14.03
N LYS A 261 -59.90 -76.76 15.36
CA LYS A 261 -59.27 -75.79 16.27
C LYS A 261 -57.74 -75.74 16.08
N ASN A 262 -57.10 -76.89 15.92
CA ASN A 262 -55.66 -76.99 15.67
C ASN A 262 -55.27 -76.40 14.29
N VAL A 263 -56.08 -76.64 13.26
CA VAL A 263 -55.91 -76.04 11.92
C VAL A 263 -56.00 -74.52 12.00
N LYS A 264 -57.02 -73.96 12.67
CA LYS A 264 -57.16 -72.51 12.86
C LYS A 264 -55.97 -71.90 13.62
N LYS A 265 -55.44 -72.61 14.62
CA LYS A 265 -54.24 -72.19 15.36
C LYS A 265 -52.99 -72.15 14.47
N LEU A 266 -52.79 -73.19 13.64
CA LEU A 266 -51.70 -73.26 12.67
C LEU A 266 -51.79 -72.16 11.60
N GLU A 267 -52.99 -71.85 11.10
CA GLU A 267 -53.18 -70.75 10.16
C GLU A 267 -52.83 -69.39 10.78
N LYS A 268 -53.19 -69.17 12.05
CA LYS A 268 -52.82 -67.95 12.78
C LYS A 268 -51.29 -67.84 12.93
N GLN A 269 -50.62 -68.93 13.32
CA GLN A 269 -49.16 -68.96 13.43
C GLN A 269 -48.47 -68.72 12.09
N LYS A 270 -49.00 -69.26 10.98
CA LYS A 270 -48.46 -68.99 9.63
C LYS A 270 -48.57 -67.51 9.26
N LYS A 271 -49.68 -66.85 9.59
CA LYS A 271 -49.86 -65.41 9.35
C LYS A 271 -48.87 -64.59 10.19
N GLU A 272 -48.70 -64.93 11.46
CA GLU A 272 -47.72 -64.26 12.35
C GLU A 272 -46.28 -64.46 11.86
N HIS A 273 -45.90 -65.66 11.42
CA HIS A 273 -44.59 -65.91 10.82
C HIS A 273 -44.35 -65.08 9.55
N ALA A 274 -45.34 -65.01 8.65
CA ALA A 274 -45.24 -64.21 7.44
C ALA A 274 -45.10 -62.70 7.73
N GLU A 275 -45.76 -62.20 8.79
CA GLU A 275 -45.61 -60.81 9.23
C GLU A 275 -44.23 -60.54 9.85
N ASN A 276 -43.73 -61.46 10.68
CA ASN A 276 -42.39 -61.36 11.25
C ASN A 276 -41.30 -61.42 10.18
N GLU A 277 -41.46 -62.26 9.15
CA GLU A 277 -40.53 -62.32 8.02
C GLU A 277 -40.47 -60.99 7.27
N LYS A 278 -41.62 -60.32 7.07
CA LYS A 278 -41.65 -58.97 6.48
C LYS A 278 -40.89 -57.95 7.33
N LYS A 279 -41.10 -57.96 8.66
CA LYS A 279 -40.39 -57.08 9.59
C LYS A 279 -38.88 -57.33 9.62
N ILE A 280 -38.45 -58.58 9.47
CA ILE A 280 -37.02 -58.94 9.37
C ILE A 280 -36.43 -58.34 8.09
N LYS A 281 -37.07 -58.53 6.93
CA LYS A 281 -36.60 -57.96 5.65
C LYS A 281 -36.52 -56.43 5.70
N GLU A 282 -37.49 -55.78 6.32
CA GLU A 282 -37.46 -54.32 6.50
C GLU A 282 -36.28 -53.86 7.37
N ARG A 283 -35.98 -54.57 8.46
CA ARG A 283 -34.81 -54.29 9.32
C ARG A 283 -33.49 -54.54 8.61
N GLU A 284 -33.40 -55.60 7.80
CA GLU A 284 -32.20 -55.89 6.99
C GLU A 284 -31.91 -54.75 6.00
N GLU A 285 -32.94 -54.22 5.35
CA GLU A 285 -32.80 -53.09 4.43
C GLU A 285 -32.38 -51.80 5.16
N GLN A 286 -32.95 -51.53 6.34
CA GLN A 286 -32.52 -50.41 7.19
C GLN A 286 -31.06 -50.56 7.64
N HIS A 287 -30.62 -51.77 7.97
CA HIS A 287 -29.23 -52.06 8.32
C HIS A 287 -28.29 -51.77 7.16
N LYS A 288 -28.62 -52.19 5.94
CA LYS A 288 -27.84 -51.86 4.73
C LYS A 288 -27.72 -50.36 4.52
N GLN A 289 -28.83 -49.63 4.62
CA GLN A 289 -28.82 -48.17 4.48
C GLN A 289 -27.96 -47.48 5.55
N ASN A 290 -27.97 -48.00 6.78
CA ASN A 290 -27.13 -47.47 7.86
C ASN A 290 -25.65 -47.80 7.64
N GLU A 291 -25.32 -48.99 7.14
CA GLU A 291 -23.95 -49.36 6.77
C GLU A 291 -23.39 -48.44 5.67
N GLU A 292 -24.18 -48.12 4.65
CA GLU A 292 -23.79 -47.16 3.61
C GLU A 292 -23.57 -45.75 4.16
N LYS A 293 -24.39 -45.29 5.11
CA LYS A 293 -24.20 -44.00 5.78
C LYS A 293 -22.92 -43.97 6.62
N ILE A 294 -22.58 -45.08 7.27
CA ILE A 294 -21.33 -45.20 8.05
C ILE A 294 -20.14 -45.09 7.11
N LYS A 295 -20.13 -45.86 5.99
CA LYS A 295 -19.04 -45.79 5.00
C LYS A 295 -18.83 -44.38 4.46
N LYS A 296 -19.90 -43.67 4.09
CA LYS A 296 -19.79 -42.27 3.64
C LYS A 296 -19.19 -41.34 4.71
N ARG A 297 -19.58 -41.51 5.98
CA ARG A 297 -19.02 -40.72 7.09
C ARG A 297 -17.56 -41.05 7.35
N GLU A 298 -17.14 -42.29 7.18
CA GLU A 298 -15.75 -42.70 7.30
C GLU A 298 -14.88 -42.07 6.21
N GLU A 299 -15.36 -42.07 4.95
CA GLU A 299 -14.70 -41.39 3.83
C GLU A 299 -14.57 -39.88 4.06
N GLU A 300 -15.66 -39.22 4.50
CA GLU A 300 -15.65 -37.78 4.85
C GLU A 300 -14.66 -37.48 6.01
N HIS A 301 -14.62 -38.36 7.02
CA HIS A 301 -13.70 -38.22 8.14
C HIS A 301 -12.24 -38.36 7.69
N GLU A 302 -11.93 -39.33 6.82
CA GLU A 302 -10.58 -39.50 6.26
C GLU A 302 -10.14 -38.27 5.45
N GLU A 303 -11.03 -37.69 4.64
CA GLU A 303 -10.73 -36.45 3.90
C GLU A 303 -10.46 -35.27 4.85
N ASN A 304 -11.25 -35.15 5.91
CA ASN A 304 -11.06 -34.11 6.93
C ASN A 304 -9.74 -34.28 7.69
N VAL A 305 -9.35 -35.53 8.01
CA VAL A 305 -8.04 -35.82 8.62
C VAL A 305 -6.90 -35.36 7.70
N LYS A 306 -6.97 -35.69 6.40
CA LYS A 306 -5.97 -35.23 5.42
C LYS A 306 -5.88 -33.69 5.34
N LYS A 307 -7.01 -32.98 5.38
CA LYS A 307 -7.04 -31.51 5.40
C LYS A 307 -6.39 -30.94 6.67
N VAL A 308 -6.65 -31.54 7.83
CA VAL A 308 -6.04 -31.12 9.10
C VAL A 308 -4.52 -31.35 9.11
N GLU A 309 -4.06 -32.49 8.57
CA GLU A 309 -2.62 -32.75 8.44
C GLU A 309 -1.93 -31.75 7.52
N GLU A 310 -2.55 -31.41 6.38
CA GLU A 310 -2.01 -30.40 5.46
C GLU A 310 -1.94 -29.01 6.13
N GLN A 311 -2.97 -28.61 6.87
CA GLN A 311 -2.93 -27.37 7.66
C GLN A 311 -1.79 -27.38 8.69
N LYS A 312 -1.55 -28.51 9.38
CA LYS A 312 -0.42 -28.63 10.31
C LYS A 312 0.93 -28.47 9.60
N ARG A 313 1.09 -29.02 8.39
CA ARG A 313 2.32 -28.84 7.59
C ARG A 313 2.54 -27.38 7.22
N GLN A 314 1.49 -26.69 6.78
CA GLN A 314 1.55 -25.26 6.44
C GLN A 314 1.88 -24.40 7.66
N HIS A 315 1.29 -24.69 8.82
CA HIS A 315 1.64 -24.00 10.07
C HIS A 315 3.12 -24.20 10.44
N ALA A 316 3.63 -25.42 10.36
CA ALA A 316 5.04 -25.70 10.63
C ALA A 316 6.00 -24.98 9.65
N GLU A 317 5.62 -24.87 8.38
CA GLU A 317 6.41 -24.11 7.38
C GLU A 317 6.38 -22.60 7.68
N ASN A 318 5.21 -22.05 8.01
CA ASN A 318 5.07 -20.65 8.37
C ASN A 318 5.87 -20.30 9.63
N GLU A 319 5.88 -21.18 10.64
CA GLU A 319 6.70 -21.00 11.85
C GLU A 319 8.20 -20.92 11.53
N LYS A 320 8.69 -21.77 10.61
CA LYS A 320 10.08 -21.70 10.13
C LYS A 320 10.38 -20.36 9.43
N LYS A 321 9.46 -19.87 8.59
CA LYS A 321 9.62 -18.56 7.91
C LYS A 321 9.62 -17.40 8.91
N ILE A 322 8.81 -17.48 9.97
CA ILE A 322 8.80 -16.47 11.04
C ILE A 322 10.15 -16.44 11.75
N LYS A 323 10.68 -17.59 12.18
CA LYS A 323 11.99 -17.70 12.83
C LYS A 323 13.12 -17.12 11.96
N GLN A 324 13.12 -17.42 10.65
CA GLN A 324 14.10 -16.84 9.71
C GLN A 324 14.00 -15.31 9.63
N ARG A 325 12.80 -14.75 9.59
CA ARG A 325 12.58 -13.29 9.56
C ARG A 325 13.01 -12.63 10.87
N GLU A 326 12.79 -13.27 12.01
CA GLU A 326 13.25 -12.78 13.31
C GLU A 326 14.78 -12.73 13.38
N GLU A 327 15.48 -13.76 12.91
CA GLU A 327 16.95 -13.77 12.82
C GLU A 327 17.48 -12.67 11.88
N GLU A 328 16.82 -12.44 10.75
CA GLU A 328 17.18 -11.36 9.82
C GLU A 328 16.95 -9.98 10.45
N HIS A 329 15.81 -9.79 11.13
CA HIS A 329 15.48 -8.56 11.82
C HIS A 329 16.53 -8.24 12.90
N GLU A 330 16.97 -9.24 13.67
CA GLU A 330 18.00 -9.06 14.70
C GLU A 330 19.36 -8.69 14.09
N LYS A 331 19.74 -9.28 12.94
CA LYS A 331 20.95 -8.88 12.20
C LYS A 331 20.86 -7.44 11.71
N ASN A 332 19.71 -7.03 11.19
CA ASN A 332 19.49 -5.67 10.70
C ASN A 332 19.51 -4.64 11.84
N LYS A 333 18.96 -4.99 13.01
CA LYS A 333 19.02 -4.17 14.22
C LYS A 333 20.47 -3.91 14.64
N LYS A 334 21.31 -4.95 14.71
CA LYS A 334 22.74 -4.82 15.03
C LYS A 334 23.49 -3.92 14.03
N LYS A 335 23.20 -4.05 12.73
CA LYS A 335 23.79 -3.17 11.70
C LYS A 335 23.38 -1.70 11.89
N ALA A 336 22.12 -1.44 12.22
CA ALA A 336 21.64 -0.09 12.48
C ALA A 336 22.29 0.54 13.72
N GLU A 337 22.48 -0.24 14.79
CA GLU A 337 23.20 0.19 15.98
C GLU A 337 24.67 0.53 15.68
N GLU A 338 25.35 -0.28 14.85
CA GLU A 338 26.71 0.00 14.41
C GLU A 338 26.81 1.28 13.56
N GLN A 339 25.91 1.48 12.61
CA GLN A 339 25.85 2.73 11.83
C GLN A 339 25.65 3.95 12.73
N LYS A 340 24.77 3.84 13.73
CA LYS A 340 24.54 4.91 14.71
C LYS A 340 25.81 5.23 15.50
N ARG A 341 26.59 4.22 15.89
CA ARG A 341 27.88 4.41 16.55
C ARG A 341 28.89 5.14 15.64
N GLN A 342 28.99 4.74 14.38
CA GLN A 342 29.88 5.39 13.40
C GLN A 342 29.49 6.84 13.15
N HIS A 343 28.18 7.15 13.05
CA HIS A 343 27.71 8.53 12.92
C HIS A 343 28.09 9.38 14.13
N ALA A 344 27.92 8.87 15.35
CA ALA A 344 28.32 9.58 16.56
C ALA A 344 29.83 9.84 16.63
N GLU A 345 30.65 8.86 16.22
CA GLU A 345 32.11 9.02 16.15
C GLU A 345 32.51 10.09 15.13
N ASN A 346 31.89 10.09 13.94
CA ASN A 346 32.16 11.08 12.90
C ASN A 346 31.73 12.49 13.34
N GLU A 347 30.58 12.62 14.01
CA GLU A 347 30.13 13.89 14.56
C GLU A 347 31.12 14.46 15.58
N ALA A 348 31.67 13.60 16.46
CA ALA A 348 32.71 14.01 17.41
C ALA A 348 33.99 14.49 16.72
N LYS A 349 34.44 13.80 15.65
CA LYS A 349 35.60 14.22 14.85
C LYS A 349 35.38 15.56 14.15
N ILE A 350 34.16 15.83 13.68
CA ILE A 350 33.83 17.12 13.05
C ILE A 350 33.93 18.25 14.08
N LYS A 351 33.35 18.07 15.27
CA LYS A 351 33.45 19.08 16.35
C LYS A 351 34.88 19.38 16.73
N GLN A 352 35.72 18.34 16.86
CA GLN A 352 37.15 18.51 17.14
C GLN A 352 37.86 19.33 16.05
N ARG A 353 37.58 19.06 14.78
CA ARG A 353 38.17 19.82 13.66
C ARG A 353 37.69 21.27 13.62
N GLU A 354 36.43 21.51 13.97
CA GLU A 354 35.88 22.86 14.04
C GLU A 354 36.55 23.68 15.16
N GLU A 355 36.78 23.07 16.33
CA GLU A 355 37.54 23.68 17.41
C GLU A 355 38.97 24.02 17.00
N GLU A 356 39.67 23.09 16.33
CA GLU A 356 41.02 23.31 15.82
C GLU A 356 41.05 24.44 14.78
N HIS A 357 40.11 24.44 13.83
CA HIS A 357 39.97 25.49 12.83
C HIS A 357 39.77 26.86 13.48
N ASN A 358 38.88 26.96 14.47
CA ASN A 358 38.62 28.21 15.18
C ASN A 358 39.86 28.72 15.95
N GLN A 359 40.66 27.83 16.53
CA GLN A 359 41.94 28.22 17.15
C GLN A 359 42.93 28.75 16.12
N ASN A 360 43.01 28.13 14.94
CA ASN A 360 43.89 28.56 13.87
C ASN A 360 43.47 29.92 13.29
N VAL A 361 42.16 30.16 13.12
CA VAL A 361 41.62 31.46 12.70
C VAL A 361 42.06 32.57 13.67
N LYS A 362 41.90 32.37 14.98
CA LYS A 362 42.35 33.35 15.99
C LYS A 362 43.84 33.67 15.89
N LYS A 363 44.69 32.65 15.68
CA LYS A 363 46.14 32.85 15.49
C LYS A 363 46.45 33.65 14.22
N VAL A 364 45.68 33.48 13.15
CA VAL A 364 45.85 34.24 11.91
C VAL A 364 45.42 35.70 12.12
N GLU A 365 44.29 35.94 12.77
CA GLU A 365 43.81 37.29 13.10
C GLU A 365 44.82 38.06 13.97
N GLU A 366 45.43 37.41 14.97
CA GLU A 366 46.49 38.00 15.78
C GLU A 366 47.72 38.37 14.95
N LYS A 367 48.15 37.48 14.05
CA LYS A 367 49.28 37.75 13.14
C LYS A 367 48.96 38.91 12.20
N GLU A 368 47.75 38.97 11.66
CA GLU A 368 47.32 40.07 10.80
C GLU A 368 47.34 41.41 11.53
N LYS A 369 46.84 41.45 12.78
CA LYS A 369 46.91 42.65 13.62
C LYS A 369 48.35 43.12 13.82
N THR A 370 49.26 42.21 14.17
CA THR A 370 50.68 42.55 14.35
C THR A 370 51.34 43.01 13.04
N HIS A 371 50.98 42.41 11.91
CA HIS A 371 51.46 42.83 10.60
C HIS A 371 51.01 44.26 10.29
N ASN A 372 49.72 44.56 10.49
CA ASN A 372 49.15 45.89 10.25
C ASN A 372 49.79 46.97 11.13
N GLU A 373 50.01 46.68 12.42
CA GLU A 373 50.73 47.59 13.32
C GLU A 373 52.17 47.85 12.84
N ASN A 374 52.86 46.83 12.34
CA ASN A 374 54.21 46.98 11.80
C ASN A 374 54.23 47.81 10.50
N VAL A 375 53.26 47.60 9.61
CA VAL A 375 53.10 48.40 8.38
C VAL A 375 52.89 49.87 8.73
N GLN A 376 52.01 50.20 9.68
CA GLN A 376 51.79 51.57 10.13
C GLN A 376 53.07 52.21 10.70
N LYS A 377 53.85 51.46 11.49
CA LYS A 377 55.14 51.94 12.02
C LYS A 377 56.15 52.22 10.90
N ILE A 378 56.19 51.39 9.85
CA ILE A 378 57.08 51.60 8.70
C ILE A 378 56.69 52.88 7.95
N GLU A 379 55.40 53.09 7.69
CA GLU A 379 54.92 54.30 7.00
C GLU A 379 55.18 55.57 7.83
N ALA A 380 54.94 55.52 9.15
CA ALA A 380 55.28 56.64 10.05
C ALA A 380 56.77 57.00 9.99
N ARG A 381 57.67 55.99 10.01
CA ARG A 381 59.12 56.20 9.88
C ARG A 381 59.52 56.80 8.54
N LYS A 382 58.86 56.42 7.44
CA LYS A 382 59.10 57.02 6.12
C LYS A 382 58.74 58.50 6.10
N ILE A 383 57.57 58.87 6.65
CA ILE A 383 57.12 60.26 6.76
C ILE A 383 58.10 61.07 7.62
N GLU A 384 58.51 60.55 8.77
CA GLU A 384 59.47 61.19 9.65
C GLU A 384 60.83 61.40 8.96
N ARG A 385 61.34 60.38 8.28
CA ARG A 385 62.58 60.47 7.50
C ARG A 385 62.49 61.55 6.42
N ALA A 386 61.39 61.60 5.67
CA ALA A 386 61.17 62.62 4.65
C ALA A 386 61.12 64.03 5.26
N ALA A 387 60.45 64.21 6.41
CA ALA A 387 60.41 65.47 7.13
C ALA A 387 61.81 65.90 7.63
N ASN A 388 62.61 64.97 8.15
CA ASN A 388 63.97 65.23 8.61
C ASN A 388 64.91 65.60 7.45
N VAL A 389 64.81 64.92 6.31
CA VAL A 389 65.54 65.28 5.09
C VAL A 389 65.18 66.69 4.64
N LYS A 390 63.88 67.02 4.57
CA LYS A 390 63.42 68.36 4.20
C LYS A 390 63.99 69.44 5.14
N LYS A 391 63.95 69.23 6.46
CA LYS A 391 64.55 70.15 7.44
C LYS A 391 66.06 70.33 7.22
N TRP A 392 66.78 69.24 6.95
CA TRP A 392 68.22 69.30 6.67
C TRP A 392 68.53 70.10 5.39
N ILE A 393 67.77 69.89 4.32
CA ILE A 393 67.89 70.66 3.07
C ILE A 393 67.60 72.15 3.31
N GLN A 394 66.52 72.47 4.03
CA GLN A 394 66.19 73.85 4.39
C GLN A 394 67.34 74.51 5.17
N ALA A 395 67.93 73.80 6.13
CA ALA A 395 68.99 74.35 6.96
C ALA A 395 70.29 74.63 6.16
N ASN A 396 70.70 73.71 5.29
CA ASN A 396 71.99 73.78 4.58
C ASN A 396 71.95 74.63 3.31
N TYR A 397 70.81 74.65 2.61
CA TYR A 397 70.68 75.32 1.32
C TYR A 397 69.88 76.63 1.39
N ARG A 398 69.53 77.13 2.59
CA ARG A 398 68.95 78.47 2.71
C ARG A 398 69.88 79.56 2.15
N ARG A 399 69.28 80.64 1.69
CA ARG A 399 69.99 81.86 1.28
C ARG A 399 70.72 82.46 2.49
N LYS A 400 71.96 82.89 2.28
CA LYS A 400 72.72 83.63 3.28
C LYS A 400 72.33 85.12 3.21
N SER A 401 72.48 85.85 4.31
CA SER A 401 72.01 87.26 4.41
C SER A 401 72.75 88.24 3.50
N ASN A 402 73.91 87.86 2.96
CA ASN A 402 74.80 88.69 2.14
C ASN A 402 75.04 88.10 0.74
N GLU A 403 74.15 87.25 0.24
CA GLU A 403 74.29 86.55 -1.04
C GLU A 403 73.20 87.02 -2.02
N ASP A 404 73.61 87.46 -3.22
CA ASP A 404 72.69 87.78 -4.32
C ASP A 404 72.14 86.50 -4.99
N ASP A 405 71.10 86.64 -5.81
CA ASP A 405 70.41 85.50 -6.42
C ASP A 405 71.33 84.67 -7.35
N GLY A 406 72.25 85.30 -8.09
CA GLY A 406 73.19 84.60 -8.96
C GLY A 406 74.19 83.77 -8.16
N SER A 407 74.80 84.37 -7.13
CA SER A 407 75.71 83.66 -6.21
C SER A 407 75.01 82.52 -5.47
N TYR A 408 73.77 82.74 -5.02
CA TYR A 408 72.95 81.76 -4.32
C TYR A 408 72.61 80.56 -5.20
N PHE A 409 72.11 80.81 -6.41
CA PHE A 409 71.73 79.76 -7.34
C PHE A 409 72.93 78.93 -7.80
N LYS A 410 74.05 79.58 -8.09
CA LYS A 410 75.30 78.89 -8.39
C LYS A 410 75.74 77.98 -7.25
N ARG A 411 75.66 78.45 -6.00
CA ARG A 411 76.04 77.64 -4.81
C ARG A 411 75.14 76.41 -4.63
N ILE A 412 73.83 76.56 -4.73
CA ILE A 412 72.91 75.43 -4.49
C ILE A 412 72.88 74.43 -5.65
N CYS A 413 73.17 74.87 -6.88
CA CYS A 413 73.21 74.01 -8.06
C CYS A 413 74.59 73.38 -8.34
N SER A 414 75.67 73.87 -7.73
CA SER A 414 77.03 73.35 -7.95
C SER A 414 77.17 71.88 -7.56
N LYS A 415 77.72 71.06 -8.45
CA LYS A 415 78.11 69.68 -8.13
C LYS A 415 79.35 69.70 -7.23
N THR A 416 79.23 69.12 -6.05
CA THR A 416 80.35 68.94 -5.09
C THR A 416 81.02 67.58 -5.33
N VAL A 417 81.85 67.10 -4.40
CA VAL A 417 82.59 65.80 -4.49
C VAL A 417 81.67 64.55 -4.47
N SER A 418 80.39 64.69 -4.79
CA SER A 418 79.38 63.62 -4.76
C SER A 418 79.29 62.88 -6.10
N THR A 419 78.76 61.65 -6.08
CA THR A 419 78.47 60.91 -7.32
C THR A 419 77.34 61.60 -8.12
N ASP A 420 77.12 61.16 -9.37
CA ASP A 420 76.02 61.68 -10.18
C ASP A 420 74.66 61.36 -9.56
N GLU A 421 74.47 60.16 -9.03
CA GLU A 421 73.23 59.74 -8.38
C GLU A 421 72.95 60.57 -7.11
N GLU A 422 73.96 60.75 -6.25
CA GLU A 422 73.85 61.56 -5.04
C GLU A 422 73.57 63.03 -5.36
N TYR A 423 74.24 63.57 -6.39
CA TYR A 423 74.01 64.92 -6.87
C TYR A 423 72.57 65.10 -7.39
N ILE A 424 72.08 64.16 -8.21
CA ILE A 424 70.71 64.17 -8.72
C ILE A 424 69.69 64.08 -7.59
N GLU A 425 69.86 63.14 -6.65
CA GLU A 425 68.94 62.95 -5.53
C GLU A 425 68.87 64.20 -4.65
N ARG A 426 70.03 64.77 -4.33
CA ARG A 426 70.12 66.03 -3.59
C ARG A 426 69.43 67.17 -4.34
N MET A 427 69.68 67.33 -5.64
CA MET A 427 69.07 68.40 -6.43
C MET A 427 67.55 68.26 -6.55
N LYS A 428 67.03 67.03 -6.64
CA LYS A 428 65.58 66.76 -6.55
C LYS A 428 65.02 67.21 -5.20
N GLN A 429 65.69 66.86 -4.10
CA GLN A 429 65.27 67.28 -2.76
C GLN A 429 65.33 68.81 -2.57
N VAL A 430 66.34 69.49 -3.12
CA VAL A 430 66.45 70.96 -3.10
C VAL A 430 65.31 71.58 -3.90
N ARG A 431 65.00 71.07 -5.11
CA ARG A 431 63.87 71.54 -5.93
C ARG A 431 62.52 71.35 -5.24
N GLU A 432 62.28 70.18 -4.65
CA GLU A 432 61.05 69.89 -3.89
C GLU A 432 60.92 70.74 -2.62
N THR A 433 62.04 71.11 -1.99
CA THR A 433 62.02 71.92 -0.78
C THR A 433 61.84 73.40 -1.08
N PHE A 434 62.45 73.89 -2.15
CA PHE A 434 62.44 75.28 -2.57
C PHE A 434 61.81 75.42 -3.96
N THR A 435 60.53 75.04 -4.04
CA THR A 435 59.78 74.94 -5.30
C THR A 435 59.62 76.26 -6.04
N ASN A 436 59.76 77.39 -5.33
CA ASN A 436 59.45 78.74 -5.83
C ASN A 436 60.70 79.55 -6.17
N LEU A 437 61.87 78.91 -6.29
CA LEU A 437 63.09 79.61 -6.71
C LEU A 437 63.10 79.81 -8.22
N ASP A 438 63.47 81.01 -8.66
CA ASP A 438 63.56 81.36 -10.07
C ASP A 438 64.57 80.51 -10.84
N VAL A 439 65.58 79.96 -10.17
CA VAL A 439 66.56 79.01 -10.77
C VAL A 439 65.91 77.83 -11.49
N TRP A 440 64.68 77.46 -11.11
CA TRP A 440 63.96 76.34 -11.73
C TRP A 440 63.17 76.72 -12.97
N TYR A 441 62.84 78.00 -13.16
CA TYR A 441 61.87 78.44 -14.18
C TYR A 441 62.36 79.62 -15.05
N SER A 442 63.35 80.37 -14.58
CA SER A 442 63.85 81.56 -15.27
C SER A 442 64.98 81.21 -16.22
N GLU A 443 64.88 81.69 -17.46
CA GLU A 443 65.86 81.46 -18.52
C GLU A 443 67.24 82.04 -18.15
N GLN A 444 67.28 83.13 -17.37
CA GLN A 444 68.52 83.79 -16.97
C GLN A 444 69.43 82.89 -16.10
N TYR A 445 68.87 81.88 -15.44
CA TYR A 445 69.60 80.96 -14.54
C TYR A 445 69.70 79.52 -15.09
N LEU A 446 69.33 79.31 -16.36
CA LEU A 446 69.32 77.99 -16.99
C LEU A 446 70.72 77.36 -17.03
N SER A 447 71.78 78.17 -17.15
CA SER A 447 73.16 77.71 -17.09
C SER A 447 73.50 76.98 -15.79
N GLU A 448 72.89 77.39 -14.67
CA GLU A 448 73.16 76.81 -13.34
C GLU A 448 72.52 75.43 -13.16
N THR A 449 71.37 75.17 -13.80
CA THR A 449 70.66 73.88 -13.69
C THR A 449 70.98 72.91 -14.83
N ARG A 450 71.74 73.34 -15.83
CA ARG A 450 72.10 72.54 -17.02
C ARG A 450 72.66 71.17 -16.64
N SER A 451 73.67 71.13 -15.77
CA SER A 451 74.31 69.86 -15.35
C SER A 451 73.34 68.91 -14.66
N PHE A 452 72.42 69.42 -13.85
CA PHE A 452 71.39 68.61 -13.20
C PHE A 452 70.43 68.00 -14.21
N TYR A 453 69.86 68.79 -15.13
CA TYR A 453 68.93 68.27 -16.12
C TYR A 453 69.59 67.37 -17.15
N SER A 454 70.82 67.67 -17.58
CA SER A 454 71.60 66.78 -18.45
C SER A 454 71.84 65.41 -17.82
N LEU A 455 72.06 65.33 -16.50
CA LEU A 455 72.22 64.06 -15.79
C LEU A 455 70.88 63.33 -15.54
N VAL A 456 69.81 64.07 -15.19
CA VAL A 456 68.48 63.48 -14.97
C VAL A 456 67.89 62.88 -16.24
N TYR A 457 68.10 63.54 -17.38
CA TYR A 457 67.61 63.13 -18.69
C TYR A 457 68.71 62.53 -19.57
N ALA A 458 69.85 62.15 -18.98
CA ALA A 458 70.87 61.39 -19.68
C ALA A 458 70.26 60.05 -20.11
N LYS A 459 70.38 59.74 -21.40
CA LYS A 459 69.93 58.46 -21.98
C LYS A 459 70.58 57.31 -21.23
N LYS A 460 69.77 56.43 -20.64
CA LYS A 460 70.29 55.25 -19.97
C LYS A 460 70.69 54.22 -21.02
N SER A 461 71.70 53.40 -20.73
CA SER A 461 72.19 52.34 -21.63
C SER A 461 71.13 51.26 -21.95
N THR A 462 69.97 51.30 -21.30
CA THR A 462 68.83 50.39 -21.50
C THR A 462 67.68 51.00 -22.33
N GLU A 463 67.81 52.25 -22.79
CA GLU A 463 66.77 52.94 -23.57
C GLU A 463 67.10 52.90 -25.06
N SER A 464 66.22 52.31 -25.88
CA SER A 464 66.35 52.19 -27.35
C SER A 464 66.08 53.53 -28.06
N GLU A 465 66.66 53.68 -29.26
CA GLU A 465 66.43 54.85 -30.14
C GLU A 465 65.12 54.68 -30.91
N GLU A 466 64.02 55.10 -30.30
CA GLU A 466 62.77 55.39 -31.04
C GLU A 466 62.29 56.81 -30.74
#